data_AF-A0A0M3KA20-F1
#
_entry.id   AF-A0A0M3KA20-F1
#
_cell.length_a   1.000
_cell.length_b   1.000
_cell.length_c   1.000
_cell.angle_alpha   90.00
_cell.angle_beta   90.00
_cell.angle_gamma   90.00
#
_symmetry.space_group_name_H-M   'P 1'
#
loop_
_entity.id
_entity.type
_entity.pdbx_description
1 polymer ?
#
loop_
_entity_poly.entity_id
_entity_poly.type
_entity_poly.pdbx_seq_one_letter_code
_entity_poly.pdbx_strand_id
1 'polypeptide(L)'
;MASFSTFLTTVYRRLEEINHFEVYANNTTHSLHNDYVHKFVALILWRISRKKKFALPFEKIDDHIGSTLVLQRIWYHSISISIVYFILIKLIQRFMQNRPPFQLKTPLLVWNASLSIFSFFGFIRFFEELVYSYTQLGLYHSLCYTIHTNGAAAFWSLLFAISKIVELGDTLFIVLRKKPLIFLHYYHHVAVLILTAHSGAEHAASGRFFVCMNFFVHFIMYAYYACTAYGVRPSRSIAMSLTTLQIIQMIGGVTVTSLVYNIKTRTDLPYVLLFDPLSANRFCHIVIAEAVEL
;
A
#
# COMPACT_ATOMS: atom_id res chain seq x y z
N MET A 1 -24.83 19.14 -26.26
CA MET A 1 -23.40 19.46 -26.05
C MET A 1 -23.12 20.21 -24.74
N ALA A 2 -23.97 21.16 -24.32
CA ALA A 2 -23.78 21.90 -23.05
C ALA A 2 -23.64 20.99 -21.80
N SER A 3 -24.47 19.95 -21.67
CA SER A 3 -24.44 19.02 -20.52
C SER A 3 -23.12 18.26 -20.35
N PHE A 4 -22.46 17.86 -21.44
CA PHE A 4 -21.19 17.14 -21.38
C PHE A 4 -20.03 18.06 -21.02
N SER A 5 -20.03 19.30 -21.54
CA SER A 5 -19.06 20.33 -21.15
C SER A 5 -19.19 20.67 -19.66
N THR A 6 -20.41 20.91 -19.16
CA THR A 6 -20.64 21.22 -17.74
C THR A 6 -20.26 20.05 -16.84
N PHE A 7 -20.53 18.82 -17.26
CA PHE A 7 -20.07 17.61 -16.56
C PHE A 7 -18.55 17.55 -16.50
N LEU A 8 -17.85 17.74 -17.64
CA LEU A 8 -16.39 17.76 -17.68
C LEU A 8 -15.80 18.87 -16.83
N THR A 9 -16.36 20.08 -16.82
CA THR A 9 -15.90 21.18 -15.97
C THR A 9 -16.13 20.88 -14.49
N THR A 10 -17.24 20.21 -14.15
CA THR A 10 -17.54 19.79 -12.77
C THR A 10 -16.57 18.70 -12.32
N VAL A 11 -16.31 17.70 -13.17
CA VAL A 11 -15.31 16.66 -12.92
C VAL A 11 -13.92 17.26 -12.79
N TYR A 12 -13.55 18.20 -13.66
CA TYR A 12 -12.26 18.89 -13.62
C TYR A 12 -12.09 19.67 -12.31
N ARG A 13 -13.08 20.44 -11.89
CA ARG A 13 -13.04 21.19 -10.62
C ARG A 13 -12.94 20.27 -9.41
N ARG A 14 -13.68 19.15 -9.40
CA ARG A 14 -13.57 18.13 -8.35
C ARG A 14 -12.20 17.45 -8.34
N LEU A 15 -11.63 17.18 -9.51
CA LEU A 15 -10.27 16.65 -9.62
C LEU A 15 -9.24 17.66 -9.13
N GLU A 16 -9.44 18.96 -9.40
CA GLU A 16 -8.57 20.04 -8.94
C GLU A 16 -8.63 20.21 -7.41
N GLU A 17 -9.82 20.09 -6.80
CA GLU A 17 -10.00 20.02 -5.34
C GLU A 17 -9.26 18.81 -4.74
N ILE A 18 -9.34 17.62 -5.34
CA ILE A 18 -8.64 16.41 -4.86
C ILE A 18 -7.12 16.51 -5.09
N ASN A 19 -6.68 17.27 -6.09
CA ASN A 19 -5.27 17.51 -6.39
C ASN A 19 -4.63 18.62 -5.53
N HIS A 20 -5.40 19.28 -4.65
CA HIS A 20 -4.89 20.36 -3.82
C HIS A 20 -4.17 19.80 -2.58
N PHE A 21 -2.95 19.29 -2.77
CA PHE A 21 -2.11 18.82 -1.67
C PHE A 21 -1.46 20.02 -0.96
N GLU A 22 -1.89 20.31 0.27
CA GLU A 22 -1.38 21.44 1.07
C GLU A 22 0.09 21.28 1.51
N VAL A 23 0.65 20.06 1.40
CA VAL A 23 1.95 19.69 1.99
C VAL A 23 3.12 20.55 1.52
N TYR A 24 3.03 21.16 0.33
CA TYR A 24 4.09 22.03 -0.24
C TYR A 24 3.58 23.30 -0.93
N ALA A 25 2.31 23.69 -0.72
CA ALA A 25 1.70 24.75 -1.50
C ALA A 25 2.35 26.14 -1.31
N ASN A 26 3.09 26.40 -0.23
CA ASN A 26 3.67 27.73 0.03
C ASN A 26 4.88 27.81 0.99
N ASN A 27 5.53 26.70 1.40
CA ASN A 27 6.68 26.82 2.31
C ASN A 27 7.70 25.69 2.16
N THR A 28 8.87 25.99 1.60
CA THR A 28 9.98 25.04 1.44
C THR A 28 10.86 24.92 2.68
N THR A 29 10.55 25.64 3.78
CA THR A 29 11.46 25.82 4.92
C THR A 29 11.03 25.17 6.24
N HIS A 30 9.79 24.67 6.35
CA HIS A 30 9.36 23.88 7.50
C HIS A 30 8.83 22.53 7.04
N SER A 31 9.69 21.54 7.09
CA SER A 31 9.37 20.15 6.80
C SER A 31 8.31 19.64 7.78
N LEU A 32 7.22 19.09 7.24
CA LEU A 32 6.36 18.13 7.95
C LEU A 32 7.07 16.79 8.26
N HIS A 33 8.40 16.76 8.08
CA HIS A 33 9.27 15.61 8.32
C HIS A 33 9.98 15.80 9.64
N ASN A 34 10.04 14.75 10.45
CA ASN A 34 10.72 14.76 11.74
C ASN A 34 12.22 15.08 11.60
N ASP A 35 12.74 16.08 12.30
CA ASP A 35 14.15 16.52 12.25
C ASP A 35 15.08 15.85 13.28
N TYR A 36 14.84 14.59 13.67
CA TYR A 36 15.61 13.95 14.73
C TYR A 36 16.83 13.15 14.25
N VAL A 37 18.03 13.64 14.60
CA VAL A 37 19.28 12.89 14.55
C VAL A 37 19.32 11.84 15.67
N HIS A 38 19.37 10.58 15.28
CA HIS A 38 19.36 9.40 16.16
C HIS A 38 20.49 9.43 17.21
N LYS A 39 20.11 9.36 18.49
CA LYS A 39 21.00 8.97 19.61
C LYS A 39 20.42 7.74 20.34
N PHE A 40 20.95 6.56 20.00
CA PHE A 40 21.31 5.40 20.87
C PHE A 40 20.66 5.36 22.29
N VAL A 41 20.09 4.29 22.91
CA VAL A 41 20.05 2.82 22.67
C VAL A 41 19.34 2.05 23.83
N ALA A 42 19.08 0.73 23.62
CA ALA A 42 18.90 -0.41 24.57
C ALA A 42 17.56 -0.56 25.33
N LEU A 43 17.00 -1.75 25.58
CA LEU A 43 17.48 -3.15 25.63
C LEU A 43 16.48 -4.05 24.87
N ILE A 44 16.83 -4.84 23.85
CA ILE A 44 17.14 -6.29 23.99
C ILE A 44 17.92 -6.82 22.76
N LEU A 45 18.07 -6.01 21.68
CA LEU A 45 18.86 -6.34 20.48
C LEU A 45 20.19 -5.57 20.38
N TRP A 46 20.76 -5.16 21.53
CA TRP A 46 21.93 -4.28 21.59
C TRP A 46 23.24 -4.90 21.04
N ARG A 47 23.30 -6.23 20.85
CA ARG A 47 24.59 -6.90 20.62
C ARG A 47 25.05 -6.96 19.15
N ILE A 48 24.19 -6.68 18.16
CA ILE A 48 24.53 -6.93 16.74
C ILE A 48 24.72 -5.68 15.88
N SER A 49 24.08 -4.54 16.13
CA SER A 49 24.15 -3.41 15.19
C SER A 49 24.60 -2.10 15.85
N ARG A 50 25.92 -1.86 15.84
CA ARG A 50 26.53 -0.58 16.21
C ARG A 50 26.81 0.24 14.95
N LYS A 51 26.19 1.42 14.87
CA LYS A 51 26.59 2.60 14.06
C LYS A 51 26.67 2.40 12.54
N LYS A 52 25.61 2.81 11.84
CA LYS A 52 25.62 3.63 10.60
C LYS A 52 24.16 3.81 10.15
N LYS A 53 23.87 4.93 9.48
CA LYS A 53 22.56 5.31 8.93
C LYS A 53 21.71 4.06 8.56
N PHE A 54 20.50 3.95 9.09
CA PHE A 54 19.61 2.79 8.91
C PHE A 54 19.12 2.56 7.48
N ALA A 55 19.59 3.36 6.52
CA ALA A 55 19.42 3.17 5.09
C ALA A 55 20.74 2.66 4.48
N LEU A 56 20.66 1.49 3.83
CA LEU A 56 21.71 1.02 2.93
C LEU A 56 21.95 2.05 1.83
N PRO A 57 23.12 2.06 1.18
CA PRO A 57 23.44 3.06 0.16
C PRO A 57 22.40 3.18 -0.96
N PHE A 58 21.74 2.07 -1.32
CA PHE A 58 20.67 2.05 -2.33
C PHE A 58 19.29 2.46 -1.80
N GLU A 59 19.10 2.48 -0.48
CA GLU A 59 17.82 2.86 0.17
C GLU A 59 17.76 4.37 0.44
N LYS A 60 18.80 5.12 0.07
CA LYS A 60 18.83 6.57 0.21
C LYS A 60 18.11 7.22 -0.97
N ILE A 61 17.17 8.09 -0.65
CA ILE A 61 16.53 8.98 -1.62
C ILE A 61 17.27 10.31 -1.56
N ASP A 62 18.05 10.62 -2.59
CA ASP A 62 18.84 11.85 -2.64
C ASP A 62 17.97 13.12 -2.76
N ASP A 63 16.81 13.02 -3.43
CA ASP A 63 15.81 14.08 -3.56
C ASP A 63 14.42 13.62 -3.10
N HIS A 64 14.16 13.77 -1.80
CA HIS A 64 12.89 13.40 -1.18
C HIS A 64 11.74 14.35 -1.54
N ILE A 65 12.04 15.62 -1.82
CA ILE A 65 11.05 16.62 -2.25
C ILE A 65 10.62 16.30 -3.68
N GLY A 66 11.58 16.09 -4.59
CA GLY A 66 11.28 15.67 -5.97
C GLY A 66 10.50 14.37 -6.03
N SER A 67 10.88 13.36 -5.25
CA SER A 67 10.16 12.07 -5.18
C SER A 67 8.70 12.26 -4.72
N THR A 68 8.48 13.16 -3.77
CA THR A 68 7.13 13.51 -3.29
C THR A 68 6.32 14.24 -4.36
N LEU A 69 6.90 15.24 -5.01
CA LEU A 69 6.23 15.98 -6.09
C LEU A 69 5.90 15.08 -7.28
N VAL A 70 6.76 14.11 -7.56
CA VAL A 70 6.51 13.07 -8.57
C VAL A 70 5.32 12.20 -8.16
N LEU A 71 5.24 11.74 -6.90
CA LEU A 71 4.06 11.01 -6.40
C LEU A 71 2.77 11.84 -6.48
N GLN A 72 2.82 13.11 -6.06
CA GLN A 72 1.69 14.05 -6.14
C GLN A 72 1.29 14.39 -7.58
N ARG A 73 2.20 14.28 -8.54
CA ARG A 73 1.87 14.41 -9.96
C ARG A 73 1.37 13.09 -10.54
N ILE A 74 1.81 11.94 -10.04
CA ILE A 74 1.53 10.65 -10.66
C ILE A 74 0.28 9.98 -10.07
N TRP A 75 -0.18 10.35 -8.88
CA TRP A 75 -1.25 9.61 -8.20
C TRP A 75 -2.53 9.48 -9.04
N TYR A 76 -2.95 10.50 -9.80
CA TYR A 76 -4.16 10.42 -10.64
C TYR A 76 -4.00 9.45 -11.82
N HIS A 77 -2.77 9.13 -12.23
CA HIS A 77 -2.53 8.08 -13.22
C HIS A 77 -2.92 6.70 -12.70
N SER A 78 -3.01 6.48 -11.38
CA SER A 78 -3.56 5.23 -10.81
C SER A 78 -4.98 4.97 -11.32
N ILE A 79 -5.83 6.01 -11.41
CA ILE A 79 -7.20 5.91 -11.92
C ILE A 79 -7.19 5.51 -13.41
N SER A 80 -6.31 6.12 -14.20
CA SER A 80 -6.15 5.79 -15.62
C SER A 80 -5.68 4.36 -15.80
N ILE A 81 -4.70 3.91 -15.00
CA ILE A 81 -4.19 2.53 -15.00
C ILE A 81 -5.33 1.56 -14.64
N SER A 82 -6.16 1.87 -13.64
CA SER A 82 -7.30 1.03 -13.26
C SER A 82 -8.32 0.88 -14.38
N ILE A 83 -8.66 1.95 -15.10
CA ILE A 83 -9.58 1.90 -16.25
C ILE A 83 -8.98 1.01 -17.36
N VAL A 84 -7.71 1.22 -17.70
CA VAL A 84 -7.00 0.41 -18.69
C VAL A 84 -6.96 -1.05 -18.27
N TYR A 85 -6.67 -1.34 -16.99
CA TYR A 85 -6.67 -2.68 -16.43
C TYR A 85 -8.02 -3.39 -16.60
N PHE A 86 -9.15 -2.73 -16.32
CA PHE A 86 -10.48 -3.32 -16.54
C PHE A 86 -10.71 -3.71 -18.00
N ILE A 87 -10.39 -2.79 -18.92
CA ILE A 87 -10.55 -3.00 -20.36
C ILE A 87 -9.67 -4.18 -20.81
N LEU A 88 -8.41 -4.20 -20.38
CA LEU A 88 -7.46 -5.26 -20.71
C LEU A 88 -7.91 -6.62 -20.18
N ILE A 89 -8.36 -6.71 -18.93
CA ILE A 89 -8.85 -7.97 -18.36
C ILE A 89 -10.05 -8.50 -19.15
N LYS A 90 -11.00 -7.64 -19.53
CA LYS A 90 -12.16 -8.04 -20.36
C LYS A 90 -11.75 -8.47 -21.77
N LEU A 91 -10.80 -7.75 -22.39
CA LEU A 91 -10.26 -8.08 -23.70
C LEU A 91 -9.56 -9.45 -23.68
N ILE A 92 -8.70 -9.69 -22.69
CA ILE A 92 -7.96 -10.95 -22.54
C ILE A 92 -8.92 -12.10 -22.22
N GLN A 93 -9.94 -11.88 -21.36
CA GLN A 93 -10.98 -12.88 -21.12
C GLN A 93 -11.67 -13.27 -22.42
N ARG A 94 -12.07 -12.31 -23.26
CA ARG A 94 -12.71 -12.56 -24.56
C ARG A 94 -11.76 -13.28 -25.53
N PHE A 95 -10.50 -12.87 -25.59
CA PHE A 95 -9.48 -13.52 -26.40
C PHE A 95 -9.24 -14.98 -25.98
N MET A 96 -9.25 -15.25 -24.67
CA MET A 96 -9.05 -16.59 -24.12
C MET A 96 -10.25 -17.52 -24.30
N GLN A 97 -11.47 -17.02 -24.56
CA GLN A 97 -12.67 -17.88 -24.70
C GLN A 97 -12.43 -19.05 -25.67
N ASN A 98 -11.83 -18.77 -26.83
CA ASN A 98 -11.59 -19.73 -27.90
C ASN A 98 -10.24 -20.46 -27.82
N ARG A 99 -9.48 -20.33 -26.72
CA ARG A 99 -8.13 -20.91 -26.56
C ARG A 99 -8.05 -21.88 -25.39
N PRO A 100 -7.18 -22.91 -25.40
CA PRO A 100 -6.93 -23.73 -24.21
C PRO A 100 -6.24 -22.91 -23.10
N PRO A 101 -6.36 -23.31 -21.81
CA PRO A 101 -5.68 -22.63 -20.71
C PRO A 101 -4.16 -22.77 -20.81
N PHE A 102 -3.42 -21.69 -20.56
CA PHE A 102 -1.96 -21.72 -20.58
C PHE A 102 -1.36 -22.45 -19.37
N GLN A 103 -0.31 -23.23 -19.59
CA GLN A 103 0.45 -23.89 -18.52
C GLN A 103 1.58 -22.98 -18.01
N LEU A 104 1.23 -22.02 -17.15
CA LEU A 104 2.17 -21.01 -16.64
C LEU A 104 2.78 -21.37 -15.28
N LYS A 105 3.09 -22.65 -15.02
CA LYS A 105 3.57 -23.10 -13.70
C LYS A 105 4.88 -22.41 -13.28
N THR A 106 5.91 -22.46 -14.12
CA THR A 106 7.22 -21.87 -13.82
C THR A 106 7.16 -20.34 -13.71
N PRO A 107 6.55 -19.60 -14.66
CA PRO A 107 6.39 -18.15 -14.50
C PRO A 107 5.61 -17.77 -13.25
N LEU A 108 4.55 -18.49 -12.91
CA LEU A 108 3.75 -18.24 -11.71
C LEU A 108 4.55 -18.51 -10.43
N LEU A 109 5.38 -19.55 -10.41
CA LEU A 109 6.28 -19.84 -9.30
C LEU A 109 7.28 -18.70 -9.08
N VAL A 110 8.00 -18.31 -10.15
CA VAL A 110 8.99 -17.23 -10.10
C VAL A 110 8.35 -15.93 -9.66
N TRP A 111 7.17 -15.61 -10.21
CA TRP A 111 6.39 -14.43 -9.86
C TRP A 111 6.03 -14.37 -8.37
N ASN A 112 5.37 -15.42 -7.86
CA ASN A 112 4.97 -15.47 -6.45
C ASN A 112 6.19 -15.49 -5.51
N ALA A 113 7.26 -16.21 -5.87
CA ALA A 113 8.48 -16.22 -5.07
C ALA A 113 9.13 -14.82 -5.02
N SER A 114 9.17 -14.11 -6.14
CA SER A 114 9.71 -12.75 -6.22
C SER A 114 8.92 -11.78 -5.35
N LEU A 115 7.58 -11.84 -5.42
CA LEU A 115 6.71 -11.00 -4.60
C LEU A 115 6.80 -11.34 -3.10
N SER A 116 6.99 -12.61 -2.75
CA SER A 116 7.20 -13.02 -1.35
C SER A 116 8.52 -12.47 -0.80
N ILE A 117 9.62 -12.62 -1.55
CA ILE A 117 10.94 -12.10 -1.16
C ILE A 117 10.91 -10.57 -1.03
N PHE A 118 10.30 -9.89 -2.00
CA PHE A 118 10.09 -8.44 -1.95
C PHE A 118 9.34 -8.02 -0.69
N SER A 119 8.23 -8.71 -0.39
CA SER A 119 7.40 -8.41 0.78
C SER A 119 8.11 -8.71 2.10
N PHE A 120 8.97 -9.72 2.15
CA PHE A 120 9.78 -10.05 3.32
C PHE A 120 10.79 -8.94 3.66
N PHE A 121 11.52 -8.44 2.67
CA PHE A 121 12.47 -7.34 2.88
C PHE A 121 11.74 -6.03 3.24
N GLY A 122 10.63 -5.74 2.55
CA GLY A 122 9.75 -4.61 2.89
C GLY A 122 9.24 -4.70 4.33
N PHE A 123 8.80 -5.89 4.76
CA PHE A 123 8.32 -6.13 6.12
C PHE A 123 9.41 -5.87 7.16
N ILE A 124 10.63 -6.41 7.01
CA ILE A 124 11.72 -6.20 7.97
C ILE A 124 11.98 -4.71 8.17
N ARG A 125 12.03 -3.96 7.07
CA ARG A 125 12.34 -2.52 7.09
C ARG A 125 11.24 -1.69 7.72
N PHE A 126 9.98 -1.97 7.40
CA PHE A 126 8.85 -1.29 8.01
C PHE A 126 8.63 -1.70 9.46
N PHE A 127 8.86 -2.96 9.80
CA PHE A 127 8.68 -3.46 11.15
C PHE A 127 9.69 -2.84 12.11
N GLU A 128 10.96 -2.70 11.70
CA GLU A 128 11.98 -1.99 12.47
C GLU A 128 11.58 -0.54 12.75
N GLU A 129 11.11 0.17 11.72
CA GLU A 129 10.65 1.54 11.81
C GLU A 129 9.44 1.71 12.74
N LEU A 130 8.48 0.79 12.61
CA LEU A 130 7.25 0.77 13.39
C LEU A 130 7.53 0.49 14.87
N VAL A 131 8.36 -0.51 15.18
CA VAL A 131 8.75 -0.85 16.54
C VAL A 131 9.50 0.31 17.18
N TYR A 132 10.40 0.96 16.44
CA TYR A 132 11.11 2.14 16.93
C TYR A 132 10.14 3.27 17.26
N SER A 133 9.26 3.64 16.33
CA SER A 133 8.28 4.72 16.55
C SER A 133 7.36 4.41 17.72
N TYR A 134 6.84 3.19 17.80
CA TYR A 134 5.91 2.79 18.85
C TYR A 134 6.56 2.79 20.23
N THR A 135 7.77 2.22 20.35
CA THR A 135 8.44 2.07 21.65
C THR A 135 9.09 3.35 22.16
N GLN A 136 9.59 4.21 21.26
CA GLN A 136 10.33 5.41 21.67
C GLN A 136 9.47 6.67 21.69
N LEU A 137 8.52 6.78 20.76
CA LEU A 137 7.73 8.00 20.55
C LEU A 137 6.25 7.82 20.97
N GLY A 138 5.84 6.57 21.19
CA GLY A 138 4.49 6.21 21.63
C GLY A 138 3.51 6.04 20.47
N LEU A 139 2.32 5.54 20.81
CA LEU A 139 1.25 5.23 19.85
C LEU A 139 0.75 6.48 19.11
N TYR A 140 0.53 7.58 19.84
CA TYR A 140 0.03 8.82 19.26
C TYR A 140 0.98 9.36 18.20
N HIS A 141 2.27 9.45 18.51
CA HIS A 141 3.27 9.90 17.55
C HIS A 141 3.35 8.96 16.35
N SER A 142 3.26 7.65 16.59
CA SER A 142 3.29 6.65 15.52
C SER A 142 2.11 6.78 14.54
N LEU A 143 0.93 7.14 15.03
CA LEU A 143 -0.28 7.29 14.23
C LEU A 143 -0.38 8.65 13.52
N CYS A 144 0.17 9.72 14.13
CA CYS A 144 -0.07 11.10 13.70
C CYS A 144 1.13 11.76 13.01
N TYR A 145 2.32 11.16 13.06
CA TYR A 145 3.52 11.71 12.42
C TYR A 145 4.03 10.78 11.33
N THR A 146 4.33 11.36 10.17
CA THR A 146 4.76 10.63 8.99
C THR A 146 6.19 10.09 9.11
N ILE A 147 6.51 9.15 8.22
CA ILE A 147 7.82 8.49 8.15
C ILE A 147 8.87 9.51 7.75
N HIS A 148 10.07 9.43 8.34
CA HIS A 148 11.17 10.32 7.95
C HIS A 148 11.61 10.05 6.51
N THR A 149 11.64 11.08 5.68
CA THR A 149 11.95 11.02 4.24
C THR A 149 13.33 10.47 3.90
N ASN A 150 14.31 10.60 4.80
CA ASN A 150 15.65 10.05 4.60
C ASN A 150 15.81 8.62 5.18
N GLY A 151 14.75 8.04 5.72
CA GLY A 151 14.74 6.68 6.27
C GLY A 151 14.56 5.62 5.20
N ALA A 152 15.05 4.41 5.44
CA ALA A 152 14.83 3.27 4.55
C ALA A 152 13.34 3.02 4.29
N ALA A 153 12.47 3.27 5.28
CA ALA A 153 11.03 3.11 5.13
C ALA A 153 10.40 4.03 4.05
N ALA A 154 10.98 5.19 3.76
CA ALA A 154 10.51 6.05 2.66
C ALA A 154 10.84 5.46 1.27
N PHE A 155 11.99 4.81 1.14
CA PHE A 155 12.33 4.07 -0.09
C PHE A 155 11.40 2.86 -0.28
N TRP A 156 11.20 2.09 0.79
CA TRP A 156 10.33 0.92 0.74
C TRP A 156 8.84 1.29 0.60
N SER A 157 8.40 2.49 1.02
CA SER A 157 7.03 2.98 0.78
C SER A 157 6.79 3.29 -0.69
N LEU A 158 7.77 3.88 -1.38
CA LEU A 158 7.70 4.10 -2.83
C LEU A 158 7.64 2.76 -3.57
N LEU A 159 8.48 1.80 -3.20
CA LEU A 159 8.43 0.47 -3.77
C LEU A 159 7.11 -0.26 -3.49
N PHE A 160 6.50 -0.04 -2.32
CA PHE A 160 5.16 -0.56 -2.00
C PHE A 160 4.09 0.01 -2.95
N ALA A 161 4.13 1.31 -3.24
CA ALA A 161 3.21 1.91 -4.20
C ALA A 161 3.37 1.32 -5.60
N ILE A 162 4.62 1.10 -6.03
CA ILE A 162 4.94 0.44 -7.31
C ILE A 162 4.48 -1.03 -7.29
N SER A 163 4.60 -1.73 -6.17
CA SER A 163 4.20 -3.13 -6.06
C SER A 163 2.72 -3.32 -6.36
N LYS A 164 1.85 -2.37 -6.01
CA LYS A 164 0.42 -2.46 -6.33
C LYS A 164 0.12 -2.48 -7.83
N ILE A 165 0.95 -1.84 -8.64
CA ILE A 165 0.87 -1.93 -10.10
C ILE A 165 1.34 -3.31 -10.57
N VAL A 166 2.44 -3.81 -9.99
CA VAL A 166 2.97 -5.15 -10.30
C VAL A 166 1.96 -6.24 -9.96
N GLU A 167 1.32 -6.16 -8.79
CA GLU A 167 0.31 -7.10 -8.29
C GLU A 167 -0.91 -7.22 -9.22
N LEU A 168 -1.20 -6.25 -10.10
CA LEU A 168 -2.21 -6.41 -11.16
C LEU A 168 -1.92 -7.60 -12.10
N GLY A 169 -0.65 -8.01 -12.19
CA GLY A 169 -0.23 -9.21 -12.90
C GLY A 169 -0.82 -10.51 -12.34
N ASP A 170 -1.23 -10.55 -11.06
CA ASP A 170 -1.89 -11.73 -10.48
C ASP A 170 -3.18 -12.08 -11.22
N THR A 171 -3.97 -11.04 -11.53
CA THR A 171 -5.20 -11.19 -12.29
C THR A 171 -4.93 -11.68 -13.71
N LEU A 172 -3.83 -11.23 -14.33
CA LEU A 172 -3.42 -11.69 -15.66
C LEU A 172 -3.15 -13.20 -15.65
N PHE A 173 -2.41 -13.70 -14.65
CA PHE A 173 -2.16 -15.14 -14.51
C PHE A 173 -3.45 -15.95 -14.29
N ILE A 174 -4.41 -15.42 -13.54
CA ILE A 174 -5.72 -16.07 -13.33
C ILE A 174 -6.49 -16.20 -14.64
N VAL A 175 -6.59 -15.11 -15.41
CA VAL A 175 -7.32 -15.06 -16.68
C VAL A 175 -6.67 -15.96 -17.74
N LEU A 176 -5.34 -15.90 -17.88
CA LEU A 176 -4.59 -16.74 -18.85
C LEU A 176 -4.71 -18.24 -18.53
N ARG A 177 -4.92 -18.60 -17.27
CA ARG A 177 -5.16 -19.99 -16.84
C ARG A 177 -6.62 -20.41 -16.89
N LYS A 178 -7.53 -19.54 -17.35
CA LYS A 178 -8.99 -19.74 -17.35
C LYS A 178 -9.55 -20.12 -15.97
N LYS A 179 -8.99 -19.55 -14.91
CA LYS A 179 -9.55 -19.70 -13.56
C LYS A 179 -10.67 -18.68 -13.33
N PRO A 180 -11.70 -19.01 -12.55
CA PRO A 180 -12.79 -18.08 -12.27
C PRO A 180 -12.22 -16.86 -11.55
N LEU A 181 -12.42 -15.69 -12.16
CA LEU A 181 -12.01 -14.42 -11.59
C LEU A 181 -13.16 -13.89 -10.71
N ILE A 182 -12.98 -13.95 -9.39
CA ILE A 182 -13.96 -13.43 -8.42
C ILE A 182 -13.97 -11.90 -8.42
N PHE A 183 -15.15 -11.30 -8.19
CA PHE A 183 -15.35 -9.85 -8.13
C PHE A 183 -14.37 -9.17 -7.15
N LEU A 184 -14.35 -9.70 -5.93
CA LEU A 184 -13.54 -9.23 -4.83
C LEU A 184 -12.07 -9.03 -5.21
N HIS A 185 -11.46 -9.96 -5.96
CA HIS A 185 -10.03 -9.92 -6.27
C HIS A 185 -9.66 -8.70 -7.12
N TYR A 186 -10.28 -8.52 -8.29
CA TYR A 186 -9.91 -7.42 -9.17
C TYR A 186 -10.43 -6.07 -8.67
N TYR A 187 -11.53 -6.06 -7.91
CA TYR A 187 -12.01 -4.86 -7.23
C TYR A 187 -11.00 -4.40 -6.16
N HIS A 188 -10.58 -5.31 -5.27
CA HIS A 188 -9.55 -5.05 -4.25
C HIS A 188 -8.28 -4.50 -4.90
N HIS A 189 -7.74 -5.16 -5.93
CA HIS A 189 -6.49 -4.72 -6.58
C HIS A 189 -6.58 -3.30 -7.15
N VAL A 190 -7.73 -2.91 -7.70
CA VAL A 190 -7.97 -1.53 -8.17
C VAL A 190 -8.10 -0.57 -6.99
N ALA A 191 -8.88 -0.93 -5.98
CA ALA A 191 -9.11 -0.10 -4.81
C ALA A 191 -7.81 0.21 -4.06
N VAL A 192 -7.01 -0.83 -3.75
CA VAL A 192 -5.74 -0.65 -3.02
C VAL A 192 -4.69 0.09 -3.84
N LEU A 193 -4.71 -0.02 -5.18
CA LEU A 193 -3.82 0.77 -6.04
C LEU A 193 -4.12 2.26 -5.95
N ILE A 194 -5.39 2.65 -6.10
CA ILE A 194 -5.82 4.06 -6.03
C ILE A 194 -5.58 4.62 -4.63
N LEU A 195 -5.98 3.87 -3.60
CA LEU A 195 -5.82 4.28 -2.21
C LEU A 195 -4.35 4.45 -1.82
N THR A 196 -3.47 3.54 -2.24
CA THR A 196 -2.03 3.62 -1.95
C THR A 196 -1.39 4.81 -2.68
N ALA A 197 -1.76 5.05 -3.94
CA ALA A 197 -1.25 6.17 -4.72
C ALA A 197 -1.67 7.52 -4.11
N HIS A 198 -2.93 7.65 -3.72
CA HIS A 198 -3.45 8.85 -3.08
C HIS A 198 -2.85 9.07 -1.68
N SER A 199 -2.83 8.02 -0.84
CA SER A 199 -2.23 8.08 0.49
C SER A 199 -0.74 8.41 0.46
N GLY A 200 -0.01 7.94 -0.57
CA GLY A 200 1.40 8.28 -0.79
C GLY A 200 1.60 9.74 -1.18
N ALA A 201 0.70 10.32 -1.99
CA ALA A 201 0.74 11.74 -2.35
C ALA A 201 0.47 12.67 -1.15
N GLU A 202 -0.39 12.23 -0.23
CA GLU A 202 -0.71 12.94 1.02
C GLU A 202 0.30 12.72 2.14
N HIS A 203 1.25 11.77 2.00
CA HIS A 203 2.16 11.37 3.09
C HIS A 203 1.44 10.94 4.37
N ALA A 204 0.33 10.21 4.22
CA ALA A 204 -0.52 9.89 5.36
C ALA A 204 0.21 9.07 6.44
N ALA A 205 0.31 9.62 7.66
CA ALA A 205 1.09 9.05 8.76
C ALA A 205 0.66 7.63 9.17
N SER A 206 -0.65 7.38 9.16
CA SER A 206 -1.23 6.06 9.45
C SER A 206 -0.83 4.99 8.44
N GLY A 207 -0.41 5.39 7.23
CA GLY A 207 0.07 4.53 6.17
C GLY A 207 1.17 3.56 6.62
N ARG A 208 2.01 3.93 7.59
CA ARG A 208 3.07 3.05 8.11
C ARG A 208 2.53 1.71 8.65
N PHE A 209 1.38 1.73 9.34
CA PHE A 209 0.76 0.53 9.89
C PHE A 209 0.18 -0.32 8.77
N PHE A 210 -0.50 0.31 7.81
CA PHE A 210 -1.07 -0.35 6.63
C PHE A 210 -0.02 -1.06 5.79
N VAL A 211 1.08 -0.37 5.50
CA VAL A 211 2.18 -0.92 4.72
C VAL A 211 2.85 -2.08 5.47
N CYS A 212 3.13 -1.91 6.77
CA CYS A 212 3.74 -2.97 7.58
C CYS A 212 2.88 -4.24 7.64
N MET A 213 1.57 -4.10 7.92
CA MET A 213 0.68 -5.27 7.99
C MET A 213 0.48 -5.94 6.62
N ASN A 214 0.38 -5.14 5.55
CA ASN A 214 0.23 -5.69 4.20
C ASN A 214 1.48 -6.47 3.79
N PHE A 215 2.69 -5.93 4.01
CA PHE A 215 3.93 -6.65 3.72
C PHE A 215 4.03 -7.98 4.47
N PHE A 216 3.61 -8.02 5.74
CA PHE A 216 3.60 -9.25 6.53
C PHE A 216 2.68 -10.32 5.92
N VAL A 217 1.44 -9.97 5.63
CA VAL A 217 0.47 -10.92 5.09
C VAL A 217 0.83 -11.32 3.66
N HIS A 218 1.26 -10.37 2.82
CA HIS A 218 1.69 -10.65 1.44
C HIS A 218 2.91 -11.55 1.40
N PHE A 219 3.88 -11.38 2.31
CA PHE A 219 5.03 -12.29 2.42
C PHE A 219 4.55 -13.74 2.57
N ILE A 220 3.63 -14.00 3.51
CA ILE A 220 3.13 -15.34 3.83
C ILE A 220 2.20 -15.87 2.72
N MET A 221 1.30 -15.02 2.20
CA MET A 221 0.36 -15.38 1.14
C MET A 221 1.09 -15.76 -0.16
N TYR A 222 2.04 -14.95 -0.60
CA TYR A 222 2.80 -15.25 -1.82
C TYR A 222 3.74 -16.44 -1.64
N ALA A 223 4.29 -16.65 -0.44
CA ALA A 223 5.04 -17.88 -0.13
C ALA A 223 4.15 -19.12 -0.31
N TYR A 224 2.91 -19.08 0.18
CA TYR A 224 1.94 -20.16 -0.01
C TYR A 224 1.61 -20.40 -1.49
N TYR A 225 1.40 -19.34 -2.27
CA TYR A 225 1.13 -19.48 -3.70
C TYR A 225 2.33 -19.99 -4.49
N ALA A 226 3.56 -19.60 -4.11
CA ALA A 226 4.78 -20.16 -4.67
C ALA A 226 4.89 -21.67 -4.38
N CYS A 227 4.68 -22.09 -3.14
CA CYS A 227 4.65 -23.52 -2.78
C CYS A 227 3.60 -24.30 -3.57
N THR A 228 2.41 -23.72 -3.74
CA THR A 228 1.32 -24.33 -4.53
C THR A 228 1.67 -24.42 -6.02
N ALA A 229 2.36 -23.41 -6.57
CA ALA A 229 2.83 -23.40 -7.96
C ALA A 229 3.96 -24.40 -8.21
N TYR A 230 4.82 -24.65 -7.20
CA TYR A 230 5.86 -25.68 -7.24
C TYR A 230 5.28 -27.11 -7.25
N GLY A 231 4.04 -27.27 -6.81
CA GLY A 231 3.33 -28.56 -6.81
C GLY A 231 3.14 -29.16 -5.42
N VAL A 232 3.54 -28.46 -4.35
CA VAL A 232 3.15 -28.81 -2.99
C VAL A 232 1.65 -28.57 -2.85
N ARG A 233 0.95 -29.46 -2.16
CA ARG A 233 -0.46 -29.27 -1.78
C ARG A 233 -0.52 -29.01 -0.28
N PRO A 234 -0.42 -27.74 0.17
CA PRO A 234 -0.54 -27.42 1.58
C PRO A 234 -1.87 -27.94 2.16
N SER A 235 -1.87 -28.30 3.43
CA SER A 235 -3.07 -28.79 4.11
C SER A 235 -4.16 -27.71 4.16
N ARG A 236 -5.42 -28.13 4.26
CA ARG A 236 -6.57 -27.22 4.39
C ARG A 236 -6.42 -26.26 5.58
N SER A 237 -5.81 -26.72 6.67
CA SER A 237 -5.56 -25.89 7.86
C SER A 237 -4.67 -24.69 7.54
N ILE A 238 -3.61 -24.89 6.74
CA ILE A 238 -2.72 -23.79 6.33
C ILE A 238 -3.48 -22.78 5.48
N ALA A 239 -4.29 -23.25 4.53
CA ALA A 239 -5.12 -22.37 3.71
C ALA A 239 -6.10 -21.54 4.57
N MET A 240 -6.74 -22.17 5.55
CA MET A 240 -7.63 -21.47 6.49
C MET A 240 -6.88 -20.44 7.34
N SER A 241 -5.69 -20.78 7.86
CA SER A 241 -4.88 -19.85 8.64
C SER A 241 -4.50 -18.59 7.84
N LEU A 242 -4.29 -18.70 6.52
CA LEU A 242 -4.05 -17.53 5.66
C LEU A 242 -5.27 -16.64 5.56
N THR A 243 -6.45 -17.21 5.34
CA THR A 243 -7.70 -16.43 5.31
C THR A 243 -7.95 -15.77 6.66
N THR A 244 -7.72 -16.48 7.77
CA THR A 244 -7.80 -15.89 9.11
C THR A 244 -6.82 -14.73 9.27
N LEU A 245 -5.59 -14.87 8.78
CA LEU A 245 -4.59 -13.81 8.84
C LEU A 245 -5.01 -12.57 8.03
N GLN A 246 -5.59 -12.76 6.84
CA GLN A 246 -6.13 -11.68 6.02
C GLN A 246 -7.30 -10.95 6.71
N ILE A 247 -8.19 -11.68 7.38
CA ILE A 247 -9.30 -11.10 8.15
C ILE A 247 -8.75 -10.30 9.36
N ILE A 248 -7.74 -10.84 10.05
CA ILE A 248 -7.10 -10.13 11.17
C ILE A 248 -6.43 -8.84 10.69
N GLN A 249 -5.75 -8.86 9.54
CA GLN A 249 -5.20 -7.65 8.91
C GLN A 249 -6.30 -6.63 8.66
N MET A 250 -7.46 -7.07 8.18
CA MET A 250 -8.59 -6.20 7.89
C MET A 250 -9.13 -5.52 9.16
N ILE A 251 -9.34 -6.30 10.23
CA ILE A 251 -9.76 -5.79 11.54
C ILE A 251 -8.71 -4.81 12.11
N GLY A 252 -7.43 -5.12 11.96
CA GLY A 252 -6.33 -4.23 12.33
C GLY A 252 -6.39 -2.89 11.59
N GLY A 253 -6.66 -2.93 10.28
CA GLY A 253 -6.85 -1.74 9.45
C GLY A 253 -8.03 -0.87 9.89
N VAL A 254 -9.19 -1.47 10.20
CA VAL A 254 -10.34 -0.75 10.78
C VAL A 254 -9.97 -0.10 12.11
N THR A 255 -9.24 -0.82 12.96
CA THR A 255 -8.85 -0.35 14.29
C THR A 255 -7.94 0.88 14.18
N VAL A 256 -6.91 0.82 13.34
CA VAL A 256 -6.00 1.95 13.09
C VAL A 256 -6.77 3.16 12.56
N THR A 257 -7.67 2.95 11.60
CA THR A 257 -8.50 4.02 11.01
C THR A 257 -9.41 4.66 12.06
N SER A 258 -10.04 3.84 12.90
CA SER A 258 -10.95 4.29 13.96
C SER A 258 -10.21 5.09 15.04
N LEU A 259 -8.99 4.68 15.40
CA LEU A 259 -8.14 5.41 16.33
C LEU A 259 -7.74 6.78 15.77
N VAL A 260 -7.31 6.83 14.50
CA VAL A 260 -6.98 8.07 13.80
C VAL A 260 -8.19 9.01 13.74
N TYR A 261 -9.37 8.48 13.42
CA TYR A 261 -10.61 9.25 13.40
C TYR A 261 -10.98 9.80 14.78
N ASN A 262 -10.82 9.00 15.84
CA ASN A 262 -11.10 9.43 17.20
C ASN A 262 -10.14 10.54 17.66
N ILE A 263 -8.86 10.44 17.31
CA ILE A 263 -7.87 11.47 17.61
C ILE A 263 -8.22 12.77 16.87
N LYS A 264 -8.57 12.66 15.59
CA LYS A 264 -8.93 13.81 14.74
C LYS A 264 -10.18 14.54 15.21
N THR A 265 -11.17 13.83 15.74
CA THR A 265 -12.39 14.47 16.27
C THR A 265 -12.18 15.13 17.63
N ARG A 266 -11.09 14.80 18.34
CA ARG A 266 -10.75 15.36 19.66
C ARG A 266 -9.68 16.45 19.62
N THR A 267 -8.91 16.54 18.55
CA THR A 267 -7.79 17.49 18.42
C THR A 267 -7.86 18.19 17.06
N ASP A 268 -7.79 19.53 17.06
CA ASP A 268 -7.72 20.37 15.84
C ASP A 268 -6.34 20.25 15.16
N LEU A 269 -5.92 19.03 14.83
CA LEU A 269 -4.67 18.77 14.14
C LEU A 269 -4.79 19.17 12.65
N PRO A 270 -3.74 19.76 12.06
CA PRO A 270 -3.75 20.13 10.65
C PRO A 270 -3.98 18.88 9.78
N TYR A 271 -4.79 19.05 8.73
CA TYR A 271 -5.28 18.00 7.83
C TYR A 271 -4.17 17.12 7.24
N VAL A 272 -2.98 17.69 7.06
CA VAL A 272 -1.83 17.03 6.44
C VAL A 272 -1.23 15.91 7.30
N LEU A 273 -1.43 15.92 8.62
CA LEU A 273 -0.82 14.93 9.52
C LEU A 273 -1.58 13.60 9.58
N LEU A 274 -2.84 13.56 9.13
CA LEU A 274 -3.73 12.40 9.27
C LEU A 274 -4.47 12.14 7.96
N PHE A 275 -4.59 10.86 7.59
CA PHE A 275 -5.41 10.36 6.48
C PHE A 275 -6.73 11.16 6.38
N ASP A 276 -7.05 11.73 5.22
CA ASP A 276 -8.28 12.54 5.01
C ASP A 276 -9.51 11.76 5.55
N PRO A 277 -10.43 12.34 6.35
CA PRO A 277 -11.58 11.63 6.89
C PRO A 277 -12.48 11.03 5.81
N LEU A 278 -12.56 11.66 4.62
CA LEU A 278 -13.26 11.13 3.46
C LEU A 278 -12.55 9.92 2.87
N SER A 279 -11.22 9.95 2.82
CA SER A 279 -10.40 8.81 2.38
C SER A 279 -10.38 7.69 3.42
N ALA A 280 -10.42 8.01 4.71
CA ALA A 280 -10.51 7.07 5.83
C ALA A 280 -11.89 6.40 5.88
N ASN A 281 -12.98 7.15 5.67
CA ASN A 281 -14.32 6.57 5.52
C ASN A 281 -14.41 5.70 4.27
N ARG A 282 -13.89 6.14 3.12
CA ARG A 282 -13.84 5.31 1.90
C ARG A 282 -13.02 4.04 2.11
N PHE A 283 -11.88 4.13 2.79
CA PHE A 283 -11.06 2.99 3.16
C PHE A 283 -11.81 2.04 4.08
N CYS A 284 -12.46 2.55 5.14
CA CYS A 284 -13.30 1.76 6.04
C CYS A 284 -14.45 1.07 5.30
N HIS A 285 -15.10 1.77 4.36
CA HIS A 285 -16.14 1.17 3.51
C HIS A 285 -15.59 0.07 2.59
N ILE A 286 -14.41 0.24 1.99
CA ILE A 286 -13.76 -0.78 1.15
C ILE A 286 -13.38 -2.00 1.99
N VAL A 287 -12.76 -1.77 3.14
CA VAL A 287 -12.38 -2.77 4.12
C VAL A 287 -13.58 -3.55 4.66
N ILE A 288 -14.68 -2.86 5.00
CA ILE A 288 -15.92 -3.49 5.47
C ILE A 288 -16.58 -4.26 4.33
N ALA A 289 -16.61 -3.73 3.11
CA ALA A 289 -17.13 -4.46 1.96
C ALA A 289 -16.34 -5.75 1.69
N GLU A 290 -15.01 -5.70 1.81
CA GLU A 290 -14.14 -6.86 1.65
C GLU A 290 -14.29 -7.89 2.80
N ALA A 291 -14.52 -7.45 4.03
CA ALA A 291 -14.80 -8.34 5.16
C ALA A 291 -16.18 -9.02 5.08
N VAL A 292 -17.15 -8.42 4.36
CA VAL A 292 -18.51 -8.95 4.17
C VAL A 292 -18.59 -9.90 2.97
N GLU A 293 -17.68 -9.80 2.01
CA GLU A 293 -17.63 -10.64 0.80
C GLU A 293 -16.70 -11.89 0.90
N LEU A 294 -15.97 -12.05 2.01
CA LEU A 294 -15.13 -13.22 2.33
C LEU A 294 -15.90 -14.31 3.10
#